data_AF-A0A6N7M5Z6-F1
#
_entry.id   AF-A0A6N7M5Z6-F1
#
_cell.length_a   1.000
_cell.length_b   1.000
_cell.length_c   1.000
_cell.angle_alpha   90.00
_cell.angle_beta   90.00
_cell.angle_gamma   90.00
#
_symmetry.space_group_name_H-M   'P 1'
#
loop_
_entity.id
_entity.type
_entity.pdbx_description
1 polymer ?
#
loop_
_entity_poly.entity_id
_entity_poly.type
_entity_poly.pdbx_seq_one_letter_code
_entity_poly.pdbx_strand_id
1 'polypeptide(L)'
;MSAYKQMEDQLLEIIRDDPYFSDAAYSRYRRSLIDLFKKDGLDQMLLYYRIDILFAQEAHSRLSYFYYRTGNNSKSILHALYAINAVLSRAIEEIRKIDPEYQFTSIGNLLLVVSDRDNILKLFYGSDLFRTMYYLAGASFDAGFRTRARQVWRLIADTSLALEYKDLAAKQLDSPWIEPYIDMGSPRKIKR
;
A
#
# COMPACT_ATOMS: atom_id res chain seq x y z
N MET A 1 2.71 26.45 -11.64
CA MET A 1 2.26 25.25 -10.89
C MET A 1 3.39 24.24 -10.92
N SER A 2 3.86 23.72 -9.79
CA SER A 2 4.95 22.72 -9.76
C SER A 2 4.48 21.42 -10.44
N ALA A 3 5.38 20.72 -11.15
CA ALA A 3 5.07 19.44 -11.81
C ALA A 3 4.50 18.40 -10.82
N TYR A 4 4.93 18.45 -9.56
CA TYR A 4 4.38 17.59 -8.50
C TYR A 4 2.91 17.85 -8.20
N LYS A 5 2.48 19.12 -8.28
CA LYS A 5 1.09 19.49 -8.02
C LYS A 5 0.19 19.00 -9.16
N GLN A 6 0.63 19.14 -10.41
CA GLN A 6 -0.09 18.62 -11.57
C GLN A 6 -0.24 17.09 -11.51
N MET A 7 0.83 16.39 -11.10
CA MET A 7 0.78 14.94 -10.89
C MET A 7 -0.21 14.57 -9.78
N GLU A 8 -0.18 15.26 -8.62
CA GLU A 8 -1.13 15.03 -7.53
C GLU A 8 -2.58 15.20 -8.01
N ASP A 9 -2.86 16.29 -8.73
CA ASP A 9 -4.21 16.62 -9.21
C ASP A 9 -4.73 15.57 -10.20
N GLN A 10 -3.89 15.09 -11.13
CA GLN A 10 -4.24 14.02 -12.07
C GLN A 10 -4.56 12.69 -11.36
N LEU A 11 -3.78 12.33 -10.35
CA LEU A 11 -4.03 11.10 -9.59
C LEU A 11 -5.30 11.21 -8.74
N LEU A 12 -5.58 12.38 -8.18
CA LEU A 12 -6.82 12.65 -7.46
C LEU A 12 -8.05 12.63 -8.37
N GLU A 13 -7.91 13.03 -9.64
CA GLU A 13 -8.97 12.91 -10.64
C GLU A 13 -9.35 11.45 -10.89
N ILE A 14 -8.37 10.55 -11.05
CA ILE A 14 -8.62 9.10 -11.21
C ILE A 14 -9.36 8.54 -9.98
N ILE A 15 -8.95 8.93 -8.77
CA ILE A 15 -9.54 8.41 -7.52
C ILE A 15 -10.93 9.00 -7.25
N ARG A 16 -11.30 10.10 -7.90
CA ARG A 16 -12.64 10.69 -7.76
C ARG A 16 -13.74 9.68 -8.12
N ASP A 17 -13.46 8.79 -9.06
CA ASP A 17 -14.39 7.76 -9.51
C ASP A 17 -14.39 6.50 -8.62
N ASP A 18 -13.52 6.40 -7.59
CA ASP A 18 -13.55 5.32 -6.60
C ASP A 18 -14.62 5.64 -5.52
N PRO A 19 -15.79 4.96 -5.52
CA PRO A 19 -16.85 5.24 -4.58
C PRO A 19 -16.46 4.97 -3.13
N TYR A 20 -15.61 3.96 -2.84
CA TYR A 20 -15.18 3.68 -1.47
C TYR A 20 -14.33 4.82 -0.92
N PHE A 21 -13.62 5.54 -1.79
CA PHE A 21 -12.78 6.66 -1.39
C PHE A 21 -13.51 8.02 -1.42
N SER A 22 -14.21 8.33 -2.51
CA SER A 22 -14.73 9.68 -2.78
C SER A 22 -16.11 9.94 -2.17
N ASP A 23 -16.97 8.93 -2.06
CA ASP A 23 -18.32 9.12 -1.57
C ASP A 23 -18.34 9.28 -0.03
N ALA A 24 -19.10 10.27 0.45
CA ALA A 24 -19.29 10.58 1.86
C ALA A 24 -19.96 9.43 2.63
N ALA A 25 -20.78 8.61 1.95
CA ALA A 25 -21.39 7.41 2.52
C ALA A 25 -20.35 6.43 3.10
N TYR A 26 -19.16 6.36 2.48
CA TYR A 26 -18.05 5.51 2.93
C TYR A 26 -17.07 6.20 3.90
N SER A 27 -17.41 7.37 4.45
CA SER A 27 -16.55 8.06 5.41
C SER A 27 -16.28 7.27 6.70
N ARG A 28 -17.25 6.48 7.16
CA ARG A 28 -17.05 5.53 8.27
C ARG A 28 -16.13 4.39 7.87
N TYR A 29 -16.33 3.83 6.67
CA TYR A 29 -15.49 2.77 6.12
C TYR A 29 -14.01 3.20 6.06
N ARG A 30 -13.72 4.38 5.51
CA ARG A 30 -12.36 4.96 5.45
C ARG A 30 -11.70 5.05 6.83
N ARG A 31 -12.44 5.55 7.83
CA ARG A 31 -11.94 5.64 9.21
C ARG A 31 -11.69 4.27 9.80
N SER A 32 -12.64 3.35 9.69
CA SER A 32 -12.50 1.98 10.20
C SER A 32 -11.30 1.27 9.60
N LEU A 33 -11.04 1.45 8.30
CA LEU A 33 -9.92 0.83 7.60
C LEU A 33 -8.57 1.32 8.16
N ILE A 34 -8.42 2.64 8.41
CA ILE A 34 -7.24 3.19 9.08
C ILE A 34 -7.14 2.71 10.54
N ASP A 35 -8.25 2.78 11.28
CA ASP A 35 -8.28 2.47 12.71
C ASP A 35 -7.94 1.00 12.96
N LEU A 36 -8.46 0.10 12.14
CA LEU A 36 -8.19 -1.33 12.21
C LEU A 36 -6.74 -1.65 11.84
N PHE A 37 -6.17 -0.99 10.82
CA PHE A 37 -4.74 -1.12 10.54
C PHE A 37 -3.88 -0.66 11.72
N LYS A 38 -4.18 0.51 12.30
CA LYS A 38 -3.42 1.05 13.44
C LYS A 38 -3.54 0.15 14.67
N LYS A 39 -4.75 -0.31 14.96
CA LYS A 39 -5.08 -1.06 16.17
C LYS A 39 -4.68 -2.51 16.09
N ASP A 40 -4.88 -3.17 14.95
CA ASP A 40 -4.81 -4.63 14.84
C ASP A 40 -3.91 -5.10 13.68
N GLY A 41 -3.77 -4.33 12.60
CA GLY A 41 -2.84 -4.59 11.49
C GLY A 41 -3.52 -4.93 10.17
N LEU A 42 -2.71 -5.24 9.14
CA LEU A 42 -3.20 -5.49 7.78
C LEU A 42 -4.08 -6.75 7.66
N ASP A 43 -3.75 -7.82 8.39
CA ASP A 43 -4.53 -9.07 8.35
C ASP A 43 -5.97 -8.84 8.79
N GLN A 44 -6.15 -8.18 9.94
CA GLN A 44 -7.48 -7.85 10.45
C GLN A 44 -8.21 -6.87 9.52
N MET A 45 -7.49 -5.88 8.98
CA MET A 45 -8.06 -4.99 7.96
C MET A 45 -8.67 -5.76 6.79
N LEU A 46 -7.96 -6.72 6.20
CA LEU A 46 -8.43 -7.53 5.07
C LEU A 46 -9.51 -8.56 5.43
N LEU A 47 -9.57 -9.00 6.68
CA LEU A 47 -10.63 -9.87 7.16
C LEU A 47 -11.98 -9.15 7.17
N TYR A 48 -12.01 -7.90 7.65
CA TYR A 48 -13.25 -7.14 7.80
C TYR A 48 -13.61 -6.25 6.62
N TYR A 49 -12.62 -5.73 5.91
CA TYR A 49 -12.81 -4.74 4.86
C TYR A 49 -12.07 -5.17 3.61
N ARG A 50 -12.83 -5.43 2.55
CA ARG A 50 -12.31 -5.74 1.21
C ARG A 50 -12.80 -4.72 0.20
N ILE A 51 -11.90 -4.26 -0.63
CA ILE A 51 -12.17 -3.37 -1.77
C ILE A 51 -11.74 -4.14 -3.01
N ASP A 52 -12.61 -4.28 -4.01
CA ASP A 52 -12.25 -4.90 -5.29
C ASP A 52 -12.34 -3.87 -6.43
N ILE A 53 -11.60 -2.77 -6.27
CA ILE A 53 -11.50 -1.70 -7.27
C ILE A 53 -10.05 -1.55 -7.71
N LEU A 54 -9.71 -2.22 -8.82
CA LEU A 54 -8.34 -2.19 -9.34
C LEU A 54 -8.02 -0.95 -10.16
N PHE A 55 -9.00 -0.30 -10.81
CA PHE A 55 -8.70 0.80 -11.73
C PHE A 55 -8.02 2.00 -11.03
N ALA A 56 -8.36 2.24 -9.75
CA ALA A 56 -7.78 3.32 -8.95
C ALA A 56 -6.55 2.89 -8.15
N GLN A 57 -6.21 1.59 -8.15
CA GLN A 57 -5.15 1.02 -7.30
C GLN A 57 -3.79 1.68 -7.56
N GLU A 58 -3.43 1.85 -8.83
CA GLU A 58 -2.16 2.46 -9.20
C GLU A 58 -2.10 3.93 -8.74
N ALA A 59 -3.21 4.67 -8.89
CA ALA A 59 -3.29 6.06 -8.44
C ALA A 59 -3.11 6.16 -6.92
N HIS A 60 -3.75 5.27 -6.15
CA HIS A 60 -3.55 5.15 -4.71
C HIS A 60 -2.10 4.81 -4.35
N SER A 61 -1.46 3.85 -5.04
CA SER A 61 -0.07 3.47 -4.81
C SER A 61 0.88 4.66 -5.02
N ARG A 62 0.69 5.39 -6.14
CA ARG A 62 1.50 6.57 -6.48
C ARG A 62 1.29 7.73 -5.50
N LEU A 63 0.05 8.01 -5.10
CA LEU A 63 -0.23 9.02 -4.08
C LEU A 63 0.33 8.64 -2.71
N SER A 64 0.29 7.36 -2.34
CA SER A 64 0.89 6.89 -1.09
C SER A 64 2.38 7.24 -1.04
N TYR A 65 3.12 6.87 -2.09
CA TYR A 65 4.52 7.21 -2.22
C TYR A 65 4.75 8.72 -2.21
N PHE A 66 4.00 9.47 -3.02
CA PHE A 66 4.12 10.93 -3.08
C PHE A 66 3.92 11.60 -1.71
N TYR A 67 2.87 11.19 -0.99
CA TYR A 67 2.57 11.75 0.33
C TYR A 67 3.60 11.34 1.38
N TYR A 68 4.17 10.14 1.32
CA TYR A 68 5.29 9.76 2.19
C TYR A 68 6.50 10.66 1.94
N ARG A 69 6.88 10.82 0.66
CA ARG A 69 8.04 11.61 0.25
C ARG A 69 7.86 13.12 0.46
N THR A 70 6.67 13.57 0.79
CA THR A 70 6.39 14.98 1.13
C THR A 70 6.03 15.17 2.61
N GLY A 71 6.18 14.14 3.44
CA GLY A 71 5.94 14.18 4.89
C GLY A 71 4.47 14.13 5.30
N ASN A 72 3.52 13.93 4.38
CA ASN A 72 2.11 13.77 4.71
C ASN A 72 1.75 12.30 5.02
N ASN A 73 2.24 11.80 6.15
CA ASN A 73 2.12 10.39 6.52
C ASN A 73 0.67 9.91 6.65
N SER A 74 -0.24 10.75 7.14
CA SER A 74 -1.66 10.38 7.29
C SER A 74 -2.31 10.05 5.94
N LYS A 75 -2.12 10.92 4.93
CA LYS A 75 -2.60 10.65 3.58
C LYS A 75 -1.87 9.46 2.96
N SER A 76 -0.56 9.38 3.15
CA SER A 76 0.24 8.26 2.63
C SER A 76 -0.29 6.91 3.09
N ILE A 77 -0.54 6.76 4.39
CA ILE A 77 -1.11 5.56 5.00
C ILE A 77 -2.46 5.24 4.38
N LEU A 78 -3.39 6.20 4.35
CA LEU A 78 -4.74 5.98 3.80
C LEU A 78 -4.68 5.48 2.35
N HIS A 79 -3.92 6.15 1.47
CA HIS A 79 -3.82 5.72 0.08
C HIS A 79 -3.12 4.36 -0.06
N ALA A 80 -2.10 4.06 0.76
CA ALA A 80 -1.44 2.76 0.74
C ALA A 80 -2.42 1.63 1.08
N LEU A 81 -3.24 1.83 2.12
CA LEU A 81 -4.18 0.81 2.57
C LEU A 81 -5.24 0.53 1.50
N TYR A 82 -5.71 1.54 0.75
CA TYR A 82 -6.60 1.32 -0.40
C TYR A 82 -5.92 0.50 -1.50
N ALA A 83 -4.71 0.88 -1.91
CA ALA A 83 -3.97 0.17 -2.96
C ALA A 83 -3.68 -1.29 -2.57
N ILE A 84 -3.20 -1.52 -1.34
CA ILE A 84 -2.91 -2.86 -0.81
C ILE A 84 -4.19 -3.69 -0.71
N ASN A 85 -5.28 -3.10 -0.21
CA ASN A 85 -6.55 -3.78 -0.07
C ASN A 85 -7.11 -4.23 -1.42
N ALA A 86 -7.06 -3.37 -2.44
CA ALA A 86 -7.50 -3.70 -3.79
C ALA A 86 -6.76 -4.92 -4.37
N VAL A 87 -5.43 -4.94 -4.30
CA VAL A 87 -4.61 -6.03 -4.85
C VAL A 87 -4.84 -7.34 -4.09
N LEU A 88 -4.81 -7.29 -2.76
CA LEU A 88 -4.93 -8.50 -1.94
C LEU A 88 -6.34 -9.07 -1.98
N SER A 89 -7.38 -8.22 -2.02
CA SER A 89 -8.76 -8.66 -2.22
C SER A 89 -8.91 -9.34 -3.57
N ARG A 90 -8.40 -8.75 -4.65
CA ARG A 90 -8.42 -9.40 -5.96
C ARG A 90 -7.71 -10.75 -5.95
N ALA A 91 -6.52 -10.84 -5.35
CA ALA A 91 -5.79 -12.09 -5.26
C ALA A 91 -6.58 -13.18 -4.52
N ILE A 92 -7.25 -12.84 -3.42
CA ILE A 92 -8.12 -13.76 -2.68
C ILE A 92 -9.26 -14.25 -3.57
N GLU A 93 -9.91 -13.36 -4.33
CA GLU A 93 -11.00 -13.75 -5.24
C GLU A 93 -10.50 -14.59 -6.41
N GLU A 94 -9.32 -14.32 -6.97
CA GLU A 94 -8.71 -15.18 -8.01
C GLU A 94 -8.37 -16.58 -7.47
N ILE A 95 -7.93 -16.71 -6.23
CA ILE A 95 -7.72 -18.02 -5.60
C ILE A 95 -9.07 -18.75 -5.46
N ARG A 96 -10.11 -18.06 -4.99
CA ARG A 96 -11.44 -18.64 -4.78
C ARG A 96 -12.12 -19.15 -6.04
N LYS A 97 -11.81 -18.57 -7.20
CA LYS A 97 -12.29 -19.08 -8.50
C LYS A 97 -11.78 -20.49 -8.81
N ILE A 98 -10.61 -20.85 -8.27
CA ILE A 98 -9.95 -22.13 -8.49
C ILE A 98 -10.20 -23.07 -7.30
N ASP A 99 -10.16 -22.54 -6.09
CA ASP A 99 -10.41 -23.24 -4.83
C ASP A 99 -11.52 -22.53 -4.04
N PRO A 100 -12.81 -22.89 -4.26
CA PRO A 100 -13.95 -22.25 -3.60
C PRO A 100 -13.93 -22.35 -2.07
N GLU A 101 -13.20 -23.30 -1.50
CA GLU A 101 -13.09 -23.49 -0.05
C GLU A 101 -12.01 -22.59 0.57
N TYR A 102 -11.24 -21.86 -0.25
CA TYR A 102 -10.17 -21.00 0.23
C TYR A 102 -10.67 -19.91 1.20
N GLN A 103 -10.10 -19.93 2.41
CA GLN A 103 -10.31 -18.94 3.45
C GLN A 103 -9.03 -18.17 3.73
N PHE A 104 -9.08 -16.85 3.53
CA PHE A 104 -8.00 -15.96 3.94
C PHE A 104 -7.82 -15.99 5.46
N THR A 105 -6.58 -16.19 5.90
CA THR A 105 -6.21 -16.24 7.34
C THR A 105 -5.20 -15.16 7.70
N SER A 106 -4.16 -15.00 6.88
CA SER A 106 -3.15 -13.94 7.02
C SER A 106 -2.53 -13.60 5.66
N ILE A 107 -1.93 -12.43 5.55
CA ILE A 107 -1.14 -12.04 4.37
C ILE A 107 0.02 -13.02 4.20
N GLY A 108 0.69 -13.42 5.27
CA GLY A 108 1.79 -14.41 5.19
C GLY A 108 1.37 -15.70 4.51
N ASN A 109 0.23 -16.27 4.90
CA ASN A 109 -0.31 -17.47 4.26
C ASN A 109 -0.75 -17.22 2.82
N LEU A 110 -1.35 -16.05 2.54
CA LEU A 110 -1.70 -15.66 1.18
C LEU A 110 -0.46 -15.58 0.28
N LEU A 111 0.65 -15.02 0.75
CA LEU A 111 1.90 -14.94 -0.01
C LEU A 111 2.47 -16.33 -0.33
N LEU A 112 2.35 -17.30 0.60
CA LEU A 112 2.74 -18.69 0.34
C LEU A 112 1.84 -19.36 -0.72
N VAL A 113 0.53 -19.12 -0.68
CA VAL A 113 -0.39 -19.68 -1.69
C VAL A 113 -0.15 -19.07 -3.07
N VAL A 114 0.26 -17.80 -3.12
CA VAL A 114 0.50 -17.08 -4.38
C VAL A 114 1.81 -17.48 -5.06
N SER A 115 2.82 -17.96 -4.32
CA SER A 115 4.13 -18.32 -4.92
C SER A 115 4.03 -19.37 -6.03
N ASP A 116 2.96 -20.16 -6.02
CA ASP A 116 2.75 -21.26 -6.97
C ASP A 116 1.72 -20.90 -8.06
N ARG A 117 1.34 -19.62 -8.20
CA ARG A 117 0.26 -19.16 -9.09
C ARG A 117 0.67 -17.97 -9.95
N ASP A 118 1.15 -18.25 -11.17
CA ASP A 118 1.67 -17.26 -12.12
C ASP A 118 0.76 -16.06 -12.40
N ASN A 119 -0.56 -16.28 -12.53
CA ASN A 119 -1.51 -15.21 -12.80
C ASN A 119 -1.59 -14.20 -11.64
N ILE A 120 -1.50 -14.67 -10.41
CA ILE A 120 -1.57 -13.82 -9.21
C ILE A 120 -0.20 -13.17 -8.94
N LEU A 121 0.89 -13.87 -9.23
CA LEU A 121 2.23 -13.28 -9.20
C LEU A 121 2.32 -12.07 -10.16
N LYS A 122 1.81 -12.20 -11.38
CA LYS A 122 1.73 -11.08 -12.33
C LYS A 122 0.93 -9.90 -11.78
N LEU A 123 -0.16 -10.16 -11.06
CA LEU A 123 -0.93 -9.11 -10.39
C LEU A 123 -0.09 -8.41 -9.30
N PHE A 124 0.64 -9.15 -8.47
CA PHE A 124 1.48 -8.56 -7.41
C PHE A 124 2.61 -7.71 -7.98
N TYR A 125 3.30 -8.19 -9.03
CA TYR A 125 4.37 -7.44 -9.66
C TYR A 125 3.85 -6.24 -10.46
N GLY A 126 2.76 -6.39 -11.20
CA GLY A 126 2.17 -5.31 -12.00
C GLY A 126 1.54 -4.18 -11.19
N SER A 127 1.23 -4.40 -9.91
CA SER A 127 0.56 -3.44 -9.03
C SER A 127 1.50 -2.68 -8.08
N ASP A 128 2.81 -2.95 -8.14
CA ASP A 128 3.80 -2.40 -7.20
C ASP A 128 3.49 -2.71 -5.72
N LEU A 129 2.81 -3.83 -5.43
CA LEU A 129 2.31 -4.17 -4.09
C LEU A 129 3.37 -4.04 -3.00
N PHE A 130 4.54 -4.66 -3.19
CA PHE A 130 5.60 -4.67 -2.17
C PHE A 130 6.23 -3.29 -1.97
N ARG A 131 6.32 -2.48 -3.03
CA ARG A 131 6.72 -1.08 -2.92
C ARG A 131 5.71 -0.30 -2.08
N THR A 132 4.41 -0.46 -2.34
CA THR A 132 3.35 0.19 -1.58
C THR A 132 3.36 -0.24 -0.10
N MET A 133 3.54 -1.53 0.19
CA MET A 133 3.67 -2.03 1.55
C MET A 133 4.91 -1.47 2.24
N TYR A 134 6.04 -1.37 1.54
CA TYR A 134 7.27 -0.80 2.09
C TYR A 134 7.08 0.67 2.48
N TYR A 135 6.45 1.48 1.62
CA TYR A 135 6.18 2.89 1.94
C TYR A 135 5.04 3.08 2.96
N LEU A 136 4.06 2.18 3.04
CA LEU A 136 3.10 2.14 4.15
C LEU A 136 3.85 1.99 5.48
N ALA A 137 4.82 1.07 5.53
CA ALA A 137 5.61 0.85 6.74
C ALA A 137 6.46 2.07 7.08
N GLY A 138 7.10 2.69 6.10
CA GLY A 138 7.85 3.95 6.27
C GLY A 138 6.98 5.09 6.82
N ALA A 139 5.82 5.35 6.20
CA ALA A 139 4.88 6.38 6.65
C ALA A 139 4.31 6.07 8.05
N SER A 140 4.08 4.79 8.35
CA SER A 140 3.63 4.34 9.67
C SER A 140 4.70 4.55 10.73
N PHE A 141 5.96 4.28 10.42
CA PHE A 141 7.09 4.50 11.33
C PHE A 141 7.25 5.98 11.65
N ASP A 142 7.25 6.83 10.62
CA ASP A 142 7.37 8.29 10.74
C ASP A 142 6.17 8.89 11.52
N ALA A 143 4.96 8.35 11.33
CA ALA A 143 3.77 8.72 12.11
C ALA A 143 3.73 8.15 13.54
N GLY A 144 4.76 7.42 13.99
CA GLY A 144 4.86 6.86 15.35
C GLY A 144 4.22 5.49 15.56
N PHE A 145 3.62 4.88 14.53
CA PHE A 145 3.03 3.53 14.57
C PHE A 145 4.10 2.44 14.38
N ARG A 146 5.17 2.47 15.20
CA ARG A 146 6.39 1.66 15.03
C ARG A 146 6.12 0.15 15.01
N THR A 147 5.22 -0.34 15.86
CA THR A 147 4.84 -1.77 15.88
C THR A 147 4.23 -2.20 14.55
N ARG A 148 3.36 -1.37 13.96
CA ARG A 148 2.72 -1.66 12.66
C ARG A 148 3.72 -1.59 11.52
N ALA A 149 4.60 -0.59 11.52
CA ALA A 149 5.69 -0.50 10.56
C ALA A 149 6.55 -1.78 10.55
N ARG A 150 7.00 -2.24 11.72
CA ARG A 150 7.82 -3.45 11.85
C ARG A 150 7.08 -4.72 11.39
N GLN A 151 5.78 -4.84 11.67
CA GLN A 151 5.00 -5.98 11.17
C GLN A 151 4.94 -6.01 9.64
N VAL A 152 4.71 -4.86 9.00
CA VAL A 152 4.68 -4.77 7.55
C VAL A 152 6.06 -5.03 6.95
N TRP A 153 7.13 -4.45 7.50
CA TRP A 153 8.49 -4.76 7.05
C TRP A 153 8.86 -6.24 7.22
N ARG A 154 8.42 -6.89 8.30
CA ARG A 154 8.64 -8.33 8.49
C ARG A 154 7.95 -9.16 7.40
N LEU A 155 6.69 -8.87 7.08
CA LEU A 155 6.00 -9.54 5.97
C LEU A 155 6.77 -9.42 4.64
N ILE A 156 7.37 -8.26 4.37
CA ILE A 156 8.16 -8.01 3.16
C ILE A 156 9.51 -8.72 3.21
N ALA A 157 10.21 -8.68 4.35
CA ALA A 157 11.53 -9.29 4.53
C ALA A 157 11.47 -10.83 4.52
N ASP A 158 10.34 -11.41 4.93
CA ASP A 158 10.17 -12.86 5.03
C ASP A 158 9.78 -13.52 3.69
N THR A 159 9.41 -12.74 2.66
CA THR A 159 9.00 -13.28 1.35
C THR A 159 10.04 -13.02 0.25
N SER A 160 10.33 -14.03 -0.57
CA SER A 160 11.14 -13.86 -1.79
C SER A 160 10.41 -13.05 -2.87
N LEU A 161 9.07 -12.98 -2.80
CA LEU A 161 8.25 -12.25 -3.75
C LEU A 161 8.51 -10.74 -3.75
N ALA A 162 9.05 -10.20 -2.64
CA ALA A 162 9.29 -8.77 -2.48
C ALA A 162 10.52 -8.23 -3.25
N LEU A 163 11.32 -9.10 -3.87
CA LEU A 163 12.51 -8.72 -4.66
C LEU A 163 13.41 -7.74 -3.88
N GLU A 164 13.76 -6.58 -4.46
CA GLU A 164 14.60 -5.56 -3.82
C GLU A 164 14.03 -5.04 -2.48
N TYR A 165 12.71 -5.02 -2.31
CA TYR A 165 12.07 -4.54 -1.09
C TYR A 165 12.28 -5.48 0.10
N LYS A 166 12.59 -6.75 -0.16
CA LYS A 166 12.97 -7.72 0.88
C LYS A 166 14.17 -7.21 1.67
N ASP A 167 15.24 -6.88 0.97
CA ASP A 167 16.51 -6.45 1.58
C ASP A 167 16.38 -5.05 2.20
N LEU A 168 15.61 -4.16 1.57
CA LEU A 168 15.31 -2.84 2.15
C LEU A 168 14.52 -2.96 3.46
N ALA A 169 13.49 -3.81 3.49
CA ALA A 169 12.70 -4.05 4.68
C ALA A 169 13.53 -4.71 5.80
N ALA A 170 14.41 -5.64 5.45
CA ALA A 170 15.35 -6.24 6.41
C ALA A 170 16.26 -5.19 7.06
N LYS A 171 16.81 -4.26 6.27
CA LYS A 171 17.61 -3.13 6.79
C LYS A 171 16.78 -2.22 7.71
N GLN A 172 15.54 -1.92 7.33
CA GLN A 172 14.64 -1.12 8.17
C GLN A 172 14.29 -1.82 9.49
N LEU A 173 14.24 -3.15 9.53
CA LEU A 173 14.02 -3.90 10.78
C LEU A 173 15.20 -3.84 11.74
N ASP A 174 16.42 -3.76 11.21
CA ASP A 174 17.68 -3.68 11.95
C ASP A 174 17.91 -2.26 12.49
N SER A 175 17.94 -1.27 11.59
CA SER A 175 18.18 0.14 11.93
C SER A 175 17.20 1.04 11.19
N PRO A 176 15.97 1.27 11.70
CA PRO A 176 14.94 2.05 11.01
C PRO A 176 15.39 3.48 10.67
N TRP A 177 15.08 3.97 9.47
CA TRP A 177 15.30 5.35 9.04
C TRP A 177 14.11 5.93 8.27
N ILE A 178 13.99 7.25 8.31
CA ILE A 178 13.04 8.01 7.47
C ILE A 178 13.77 8.39 6.19
N GLU A 179 13.20 8.07 5.04
CA GLU A 179 13.78 8.45 3.76
C GLU A 179 13.72 9.97 3.53
N PRO A 180 14.70 10.56 2.83
CA PRO A 180 14.71 11.99 2.56
C PRO A 180 13.45 12.45 1.82
N TYR A 181 12.85 13.54 2.31
CA TYR A 181 11.72 14.17 1.63
C TYR A 181 12.14 14.84 0.33
N ILE A 182 11.22 14.89 -0.62
CA ILE A 182 11.37 15.62 -1.88
C ILE A 182 11.20 17.10 -1.57
N ASP A 183 12.19 17.91 -1.94
CA ASP A 183 12.06 19.36 -1.91
C ASP A 183 11.09 19.82 -3.00
N MET A 184 9.96 20.38 -2.56
CA MET A 184 8.89 20.87 -3.43
C MET A 184 9.17 22.30 -3.95
N GLY A 185 10.20 22.97 -3.42
CA GLY A 185 10.52 24.39 -3.66
C GLY A 185 11.70 24.67 -4.59
N SER A 186 12.54 23.69 -4.92
CA SER A 186 13.70 23.93 -5.80
C SER A 186 13.34 23.83 -7.29
N PRO A 187 13.47 24.92 -8.09
CA PRO A 187 13.39 24.79 -9.54
C PRO A 187 14.50 23.86 -10.00
N ARG A 188 14.16 22.84 -10.80
CA ARG A 188 15.16 21.99 -11.48
C ARG A 188 16.12 22.90 -12.23
N LYS A 189 17.35 23.04 -11.73
CA LYS A 189 18.45 23.59 -12.51
C LYS A 189 18.74 22.59 -13.62
N ILE A 190 18.11 22.78 -14.78
CA ILE A 190 18.52 22.10 -16.01
C ILE A 190 19.91 22.65 -16.29
N LYS A 191 20.95 21.85 -16.03
CA LYS A 191 22.27 22.10 -16.60
C LYS A 191 22.11 21.97 -18.11
N ARG A 192 22.17 23.09 -18.81
CA ARG A 192 22.40 23.13 -20.26
C ARG A 192 23.84 22.71 -20.55
#